data_AF-X0UH95-F1
#
_entry.id   AF-X0UH95-F1
#
_cell.length_a   1.000
_cell.length_b   1.000
_cell.length_c   1.000
_cell.angle_alpha   90.00
_cell.angle_beta   90.00
_cell.angle_gamma   90.00
#
_symmetry.space_group_name_H-M   'P 1'
#
loop_
_entity.id
_entity.type
_entity.pdbx_description
1 polymer ?
#
loop_
_entity_poly.entity_id
_entity_poly.type
_entity_poly.pdbx_seq_one_letter_code
_entity_poly.pdbx_strand_id
1 'polypeptide(L)'
;LDSTRVYRLSRAVAMDITVMEYVEAARLRGEGIWWQMRQEILPNALPPLVAEFGLRFCFVFLFIASLSFLGLGIQPPLADWGGMVRENAGAITFGILTPLWPAGAIAFLTVGVNLVVDWFLYIASGLKD
;
A
#
# COMPACT_ATOMS: atom_id res chain seq x y z
N LEU A 1 -16.23 0.07 5.46
CA LEU A 1 -15.82 -0.98 6.42
C LEU A 1 -14.30 -1.02 6.63
N ASP A 2 -13.46 -0.75 5.62
CA ASP A 2 -12.00 -0.78 5.80
C ASP A 2 -11.41 0.30 6.72
N SER A 3 -12.04 1.46 6.81
CA SER A 3 -11.62 2.54 7.73
C SER A 3 -11.51 2.04 9.19
N THR A 4 -12.39 1.13 9.63
CA THR A 4 -12.33 0.57 10.99
C THR A 4 -11.14 -0.38 11.18
N ARG A 5 -10.71 -1.09 10.13
CA ARG A 5 -9.54 -1.98 10.19
C ARG A 5 -8.24 -1.18 10.27
N VAL A 6 -8.11 -0.14 9.44
CA VAL A 6 -6.94 0.77 9.48
C VAL A 6 -6.85 1.43 10.86
N TYR A 7 -7.95 1.98 11.37
CA TYR A 7 -7.97 2.57 12.70
C TYR A 7 -7.58 1.57 13.80
N ARG A 8 -8.11 0.34 13.75
CA ARG A 8 -7.75 -0.71 14.73
C ARG A 8 -6.28 -1.07 14.68
N LEU A 9 -5.71 -1.20 13.48
CA LEU A 9 -4.29 -1.50 13.31
C LEU A 9 -3.43 -0.35 13.84
N SER A 10 -3.70 0.89 13.40
CA SER A 10 -2.96 2.07 13.88
C SER A 10 -3.04 2.21 15.39
N ARG A 11 -4.21 1.96 15.98
CA ARG A 11 -4.37 1.97 17.44
C ARG A 11 -3.59 0.85 18.12
N ALA A 12 -3.60 -0.37 17.58
CA ALA A 12 -2.83 -1.49 18.13
C ALA A 12 -1.34 -1.18 18.14
N VAL A 13 -0.79 -0.78 16.98
CA VAL A 13 0.62 -0.40 16.83
C VAL A 13 0.99 0.75 17.79
N ALA A 14 0.14 1.77 17.89
CA ALA A 14 0.39 2.89 18.80
C ALA A 14 0.38 2.46 20.28
N MET A 15 -0.55 1.59 20.68
CA MET A 15 -0.60 1.07 22.05
C MET A 15 0.69 0.31 22.41
N ASP A 16 1.19 -0.51 21.50
CA ASP A 16 2.44 -1.26 21.70
C ASP A 16 3.66 -0.34 21.81
N ILE A 17 3.72 0.71 20.99
CA ILE A 17 4.82 1.69 21.05
C ILE A 17 4.78 2.54 22.32
N THR A 18 3.58 2.92 22.79
CA THR A 18 3.44 3.84 23.93
C THR A 18 3.94 3.27 25.26
N VAL A 19 4.10 1.96 25.37
CA VAL A 19 4.60 1.27 26.57
C VAL A 19 6.11 0.99 26.52
N MET A 20 6.80 1.45 25.47
CA MET A 20 8.25 1.26 25.33
C MET A 20 9.04 2.24 26.21
N GLU A 21 10.20 1.79 26.71
CA GLU A 21 11.04 2.52 27.67
C GLU A 21 11.47 3.92 27.18
N TYR A 22 11.73 4.09 25.88
CA TYR A 22 12.12 5.40 25.31
C TYR A 22 10.97 6.41 25.35
N VAL A 23 9.73 5.96 25.19
CA VAL A 23 8.52 6.80 25.30
C VAL A 23 8.29 7.17 26.77
N GLU A 24 8.50 6.22 27.69
CA GLU A 24 8.40 6.48 29.12
C GLU A 24 9.47 7.48 29.58
N ALA A 25 10.71 7.35 29.11
CA ALA A 25 11.78 8.30 29.37
C ALA A 25 11.45 9.71 28.84
N ALA A 26 10.89 9.83 27.63
CA ALA A 26 10.42 11.11 27.09
C ALA A 26 9.30 11.73 27.94
N ARG A 27 8.40 10.90 28.48
CA ARG A 27 7.35 11.36 29.39
C ARG A 27 7.93 11.84 30.72
N LEU A 28 8.92 11.16 31.29
CA LEU A 28 9.61 11.56 32.52
C LEU A 28 10.40 12.87 32.35
N ARG A 29 10.91 13.16 31.14
CA ARG A 29 11.51 14.46 30.81
C ARG A 29 10.51 15.62 30.73
N GLY A 30 9.21 15.33 30.76
CA GLY A 30 8.15 16.34 30.65
C GLY A 30 7.87 16.80 29.22
N GLU A 31 8.25 16.02 28.21
CA GLU A 31 7.98 16.34 26.81
C GLU A 31 6.47 16.37 26.54
N GLY A 32 6.00 17.34 25.75
CA GLY A 32 4.59 17.46 25.40
C GLY A 32 4.08 16.28 24.56
N ILE A 33 2.78 15.97 24.67
CA ILE A 33 2.14 14.86 23.92
C ILE A 33 2.38 14.97 22.42
N TRP A 34 2.34 16.19 21.87
CA TRP A 34 2.55 16.42 20.44
C TRP A 34 3.99 16.11 19.99
N TRP A 35 4.97 16.39 20.86
CA TRP A 35 6.36 16.05 20.63
C TRP A 35 6.55 14.53 20.68
N GLN A 36 6.03 13.86 21.72
CA GLN A 36 6.09 12.40 21.85
C GLN A 36 5.44 11.70 20.65
N MET A 37 4.29 12.18 20.19
CA MET A 37 3.62 11.59 19.03
C MET A 37 4.42 11.72 17.74
N ARG A 38 5.03 12.87 17.48
CA ARG A 38 5.77 13.09 16.21
C ARG A 38 7.17 12.52 16.23
N GLN A 39 7.83 12.54 17.38
CA GLN A 39 9.23 12.15 17.50
C GLN A 39 9.40 10.68 17.87
N GLU A 40 8.54 10.15 18.75
CA GLU A 40 8.69 8.80 19.29
C GLU A 40 7.66 7.83 18.68
N ILE A 41 6.38 8.20 18.62
CA ILE A 41 5.33 7.24 18.24
C ILE A 41 5.21 7.10 16.73
N LEU A 42 5.06 8.20 16.00
CA LEU A 42 4.79 8.18 14.56
C LEU A 42 5.92 7.51 13.76
N PRO A 43 7.21 7.86 13.93
CA PRO A 43 8.28 7.24 13.16
C PRO A 43 8.39 5.73 13.37
N ASN A 44 8.13 5.26 14.59
CA ASN A 44 8.13 3.83 14.93
C ASN A 44 6.85 3.11 14.47
N ALA A 45 5.73 3.83 14.32
CA ALA A 45 4.48 3.27 13.80
C ALA A 45 4.43 3.23 12.26
N LEU A 46 5.23 4.07 11.58
CA LEU A 46 5.22 4.16 10.11
C LEU A 46 5.53 2.83 9.41
N PRO A 47 6.55 2.03 9.81
CA PRO A 47 6.89 0.80 9.10
C PRO A 47 5.74 -0.20 8.99
N PRO A 48 5.09 -0.65 10.08
CA PRO A 48 3.97 -1.59 9.97
C PRO A 48 2.76 -0.99 9.23
N LEU A 49 2.56 0.34 9.30
CA LEU A 49 1.47 1.00 8.58
C LEU A 49 1.71 1.07 7.07
N VAL A 50 2.95 1.35 6.65
CA VAL A 50 3.32 1.36 5.23
C VAL A 50 3.28 -0.06 4.64
N ALA A 51 3.69 -1.07 5.41
CA ALA A 51 3.56 -2.48 5.01
C ALA A 51 2.09 -2.85 4.72
N GLU A 52 1.19 -2.59 5.67
CA GLU A 52 -0.24 -2.85 5.51
C GLU A 52 -0.82 -2.07 4.32
N PHE A 53 -0.42 -0.81 4.16
CA PHE A 53 -0.86 0.02 3.04
C PHE A 53 -0.46 -0.60 1.69
N GLY A 54 0.79 -1.03 1.54
CA GLY A 54 1.30 -1.68 0.34
C GLY A 54 0.49 -2.91 -0.07
N LEU A 55 0.27 -3.80 0.89
CA LEU A 55 -0.53 -5.02 0.69
C LEU A 55 -1.96 -4.69 0.24
N ARG A 56 -2.61 -3.75 0.94
CA ARG A 56 -3.99 -3.33 0.62
C ARG A 56 -4.09 -2.66 -0.73
N PHE A 57 -3.15 -1.78 -1.06
CA PHE A 57 -3.10 -1.10 -2.34
C PHE A 57 -3.07 -2.13 -3.47
N CYS A 58 -2.17 -3.11 -3.40
CA CYS A 58 -2.03 -4.15 -4.42
C CYS A 58 -3.31 -4.97 -4.58
N PHE A 59 -3.92 -5.36 -3.45
CA PHE A 59 -5.19 -6.09 -3.46
C PHE A 59 -6.30 -5.29 -4.13
N VAL A 60 -6.53 -4.04 -3.70
CA VAL A 60 -7.60 -3.18 -4.22
C VAL A 60 -7.36 -2.85 -5.70
N PHE A 61 -6.11 -2.57 -6.08
CA PHE A 61 -5.76 -2.24 -7.44
C PHE A 61 -6.02 -3.40 -8.41
N LEU A 62 -5.54 -4.61 -8.07
CA LEU A 62 -5.82 -5.81 -8.86
C LEU A 62 -7.30 -6.18 -8.87
N PHE A 63 -8.01 -5.97 -7.75
CA PHE A 63 -9.44 -6.19 -7.67
C PHE A 63 -10.22 -5.28 -8.63
N ILE A 64 -9.91 -3.99 -8.66
CA ILE A 64 -10.51 -3.04 -9.60
C ILE A 64 -10.18 -3.43 -11.05
N ALA A 65 -8.91 -3.69 -11.36
CA ALA A 65 -8.52 -4.12 -12.70
C ALA A 65 -9.26 -5.40 -13.15
N SER A 66 -9.47 -6.34 -12.24
CA SER A 66 -10.23 -7.58 -12.50
C SER A 66 -11.71 -7.30 -12.74
N LEU A 67 -12.33 -6.41 -11.97
CA LEU A 67 -13.70 -5.96 -12.19
C LEU A 67 -13.84 -5.25 -13.54
N SER A 68 -12.90 -4.40 -13.91
CA SER A 68 -12.90 -3.73 -15.21
C SER A 68 -12.73 -4.73 -16.36
N PHE A 69 -11.88 -5.74 -16.18
CA PHE A 69 -11.75 -6.83 -17.14
C PHE A 69 -13.06 -7.64 -17.30
N LEU A 70 -13.83 -7.82 -16.22
CA LEU A 70 -15.16 -8.43 -16.27
C LEU A 70 -16.25 -7.51 -16.83
N GLY A 71 -15.94 -6.24 -17.11
CA GLY A 71 -16.89 -5.26 -17.64
C GLY A 71 -17.70 -4.49 -16.61
N LEU A 72 -17.37 -4.63 -15.33
CA LEU A 72 -17.96 -3.88 -14.22
C LEU A 72 -17.16 -2.61 -13.88
N GLY A 73 -16.18 -2.27 -14.72
CA GLY A 73 -15.28 -1.14 -14.53
C GLY A 73 -15.77 0.17 -15.15
N ILE A 74 -14.82 1.09 -15.27
CA ILE A 74 -15.05 2.40 -15.89
C ILE A 74 -15.32 2.20 -17.39
N GLN A 75 -16.40 2.80 -17.90
CA GLN A 75 -16.73 2.74 -19.33
C GLN A 75 -15.89 3.73 -20.15
N PRO A 76 -15.58 3.42 -21.42
CA PRO A 76 -15.00 4.38 -22.36
C PRO A 76 -15.82 5.68 -22.42
N PRO A 77 -15.21 6.88 -22.58
CA PRO A 77 -13.86 7.16 -23.10
C PRO A 77 -12.77 7.29 -22.03
N LEU A 78 -13.08 7.03 -20.76
CA LEU A 78 -12.11 7.15 -19.68
C LEU A 78 -11.11 5.99 -19.75
N ALA A 79 -9.83 6.30 -19.57
CA ALA A 79 -8.77 5.30 -19.62
C ALA A 79 -8.80 4.40 -18.37
N ASP A 80 -8.97 3.10 -18.59
CA ASP A 80 -8.93 2.06 -17.55
C ASP A 80 -8.14 0.85 -18.06
N TRP A 81 -7.04 0.50 -17.36
CA TRP A 81 -6.13 -0.55 -17.84
C TRP A 81 -6.79 -1.95 -17.87
N GLY A 82 -7.70 -2.26 -16.95
CA GLY A 82 -8.40 -3.55 -16.95
C GLY A 82 -9.38 -3.70 -18.12
N GLY A 83 -10.11 -2.62 -18.43
CA GLY A 83 -10.98 -2.51 -19.58
C GLY A 83 -10.21 -2.57 -20.90
N MET A 84 -9.04 -1.91 -20.97
CA MET A 84 -8.17 -1.99 -22.15
C MET A 84 -7.68 -3.42 -22.45
N VAL A 85 -7.41 -4.22 -21.41
CA VAL A 85 -7.08 -5.65 -21.57
C VAL A 85 -8.28 -6.38 -22.18
N ARG A 86 -9.49 -6.15 -21.67
CA ARG A 86 -10.72 -6.79 -22.16
C ARG A 86 -11.01 -6.46 -23.61
N GLU A 87 -10.97 -5.18 -23.97
CA GLU A 87 -11.29 -4.69 -25.31
C GLU A 87 -10.36 -5.28 -26.38
N ASN A 88 -9.09 -5.46 -26.04
CA ASN A 88 -8.09 -5.96 -26.97
C ASN A 88 -7.94 -7.49 -26.89
N ALA A 89 -8.59 -8.19 -25.95
CA ALA A 89 -8.33 -9.61 -25.66
C ALA A 89 -8.45 -10.51 -26.92
N GLY A 90 -9.40 -10.22 -27.81
CA GLY A 90 -9.58 -10.95 -29.07
C GLY A 90 -8.41 -10.79 -30.06
N ALA A 91 -7.60 -9.73 -29.93
CA ALA A 91 -6.44 -9.48 -30.77
C ALA A 91 -5.35 -10.57 -30.60
N ILE A 92 -5.31 -11.24 -29.43
CA ILE A 92 -4.38 -12.34 -29.16
C ILE A 92 -4.57 -13.50 -30.15
N THR A 93 -5.82 -13.80 -30.50
CA THR A 93 -6.16 -14.84 -31.48
C THR A 93 -5.62 -14.53 -32.87
N PHE A 94 -5.38 -13.25 -33.16
CA PHE A 94 -4.77 -12.78 -34.41
C PHE A 94 -3.24 -12.59 -34.31
N GLY A 95 -2.61 -13.02 -33.22
CA GLY A 95 -1.16 -12.85 -32.98
C GLY A 95 -0.75 -11.45 -32.55
N ILE A 96 -1.71 -10.58 -32.23
CA ILE A 96 -1.46 -9.19 -31.85
C ILE A 96 -1.40 -9.09 -30.32
N LEU A 97 -0.26 -8.63 -29.80
CA LEU A 97 0.04 -8.57 -28.36
C LEU A 97 -0.49 -7.30 -27.66
N THR A 98 -1.41 -6.54 -28.27
CA THR A 98 -1.95 -5.29 -27.72
C THR A 98 -2.45 -5.40 -26.27
N PRO A 99 -3.15 -6.47 -25.84
CA PRO A 99 -3.59 -6.62 -24.44
C PRO A 99 -2.46 -6.78 -23.42
N LEU A 100 -1.29 -7.24 -23.86
CA LEU A 100 -0.18 -7.49 -22.94
C LEU A 100 0.44 -6.20 -22.41
N TRP A 101 0.32 -5.08 -23.14
CA TRP A 101 0.80 -3.79 -22.67
C TRP A 101 0.08 -3.29 -21.41
N PRO A 102 -1.25 -3.14 -21.39
CA PRO A 102 -1.95 -2.73 -20.17
C PRO A 102 -1.86 -3.79 -19.06
N ALA A 103 -1.85 -5.09 -19.40
CA ALA A 103 -1.62 -6.15 -18.42
C ALA A 103 -0.23 -6.05 -17.77
N GLY A 104 0.81 -5.79 -18.58
CA GLY A 104 2.17 -5.56 -18.12
C GLY A 104 2.30 -4.31 -17.26
N ALA A 105 1.59 -3.23 -17.60
CA ALA A 105 1.56 -2.01 -16.78
C ALA A 105 0.95 -2.27 -15.38
N ILE A 106 -0.15 -3.03 -15.32
CA ILE A 106 -0.76 -3.46 -14.05
C ILE A 106 0.24 -4.27 -13.22
N ALA A 107 0.89 -5.26 -13.83
CA ALA A 107 1.88 -6.11 -13.16
C ALA A 107 3.08 -5.28 -12.66
N PHE A 108 3.63 -4.41 -13.52
CA PHE A 108 4.75 -3.55 -13.19
C PHE A 108 4.45 -2.61 -12.04
N LEU A 109 3.29 -1.94 -12.04
CA LEU A 109 2.90 -1.05 -10.94
C LEU A 109 2.72 -1.83 -9.63
N THR A 110 2.07 -2.99 -9.68
CA THR A 110 1.83 -3.82 -8.48
C THR A 110 3.14 -4.29 -7.86
N VAL A 111 4.07 -4.77 -8.68
CA VAL A 111 5.41 -5.18 -8.21
C VAL A 111 6.21 -3.98 -7.73
N GLY A 112 6.20 -2.87 -8.48
CA GLY A 112 6.91 -1.64 -8.13
C GLY A 112 6.49 -1.07 -6.78
N VAL A 113 5.19 -1.06 -6.47
CA VAL A 113 4.70 -0.60 -5.16
C VAL A 113 5.15 -1.53 -4.04
N ASN A 114 5.10 -2.85 -4.22
CA ASN A 114 5.63 -3.78 -3.21
C ASN A 114 7.13 -3.55 -2.97
N LEU A 115 7.92 -3.41 -4.03
CA LEU A 115 9.35 -3.15 -3.92
C LEU A 115 9.66 -1.83 -3.19
N VAL A 116 8.86 -0.78 -3.43
CA VAL A 116 9.00 0.51 -2.72
C VAL A 116 8.68 0.35 -1.24
N VAL A 117 7.66 -0.43 -0.90
CA VAL A 117 7.28 -0.73 0.48
C VAL A 117 8.39 -1.53 1.17
N ASP A 118 8.89 -2.58 0.52
CA ASP A 118 9.98 -3.41 1.03
C ASP A 118 11.27 -2.59 1.23
N TRP A 119 11.58 -1.70 0.29
CA TRP A 119 12.71 -0.77 0.41
C TRP A 119 12.56 0.20 1.58
N PHE A 120 11.35 0.76 1.78
CA PHE A 120 11.07 1.61 2.93
C PHE A 120 11.22 0.85 4.25
N LEU A 121 10.72 -0.38 4.31
CA LEU A 121 10.87 -1.26 5.47
C LEU A 121 12.33 -1.59 5.75
N TYR A 122 13.11 -1.86 4.71
CA TYR A 122 14.55 -2.08 4.83
C TYR A 122 15.24 -0.88 5.48
N ILE A 123 14.99 0.34 4.99
CA ILE A 123 15.56 1.57 5.56
C ILE A 123 15.12 1.77 7.01
N ALA A 124 13.84 1.54 7.31
CA ALA A 124 13.31 1.75 8.65
C ALA A 124 13.76 0.69 9.65
N SER A 125 14.09 -0.53 9.19
CA SER A 125 14.53 -1.62 10.06
C SER A 125 15.91 -1.38 10.69
N GLY A 126 16.69 -0.43 10.16
CA GLY A 126 17.98 -0.05 10.74
C GLY A 126 18.99 -1.19 10.83
N LEU A 127 18.80 -2.29 10.07
CA LEU A 127 19.78 -3.35 9.88
C LEU A 127 20.99 -2.75 9.14
N LYS A 128 21.88 -2.12 9.92
CA LYS A 128 23.29 -2.06 9.59
C LYS A 128 23.82 -3.46 9.82
N ASP A 129 24.09 -4.17 8.73
CA ASP A 129 25.03 -5.30 8.76
C ASP A 129 26.37 -4.85 9.37
#